data_AF-A0A5V2HW98-F1
#
_entry.id   AF-A0A5V2HW98-F1
#
_cell.length_a   1.000
_cell.length_b   1.000
_cell.length_c   1.000
_cell.angle_alpha   90.00
_cell.angle_beta   90.00
_cell.angle_gamma   90.00
#
_symmetry.space_group_name_H-M   'P 1'
#
loop_
_entity.id
_entity.type
_entity.pdbx_description
1 polymer ?
#
loop_
_entity_poly.entity_id
_entity_poly.type
_entity_poly.pdbx_seq_one_letter_code
_entity_poly.pdbx_strand_id
1 'polypeptide(L)'
;MEDLACSWSPKLIVELIKSIAWPVVVLIIGFRFRTRIFEVVSSFFSKNTLSEISATLSGISAKFIVEKQTAEVLESSNSNLASLQKNTSIEAIRIHHEQFRTEFSEELYQIILKQASDLETDNEIKIDLLAREISILQSAVRYFEINKVLFRSQYDLFYTIASNSGYIRKEDAIQLFEKTKNHSKEAFADWDWIKYISYPVSNKLIYESDAGYKLTTIGSSYVAFMSKNPQLIDELAKL
;
A
#
# COMPACT_ATOMS: atom_id res chain seq x y z
N MET A 1 31.11 -61.34 -34.86
CA MET A 1 30.35 -60.62 -33.82
C MET A 1 30.25 -59.20 -34.31
N GLU A 2 29.02 -58.75 -34.58
CA GLU A 2 28.72 -57.47 -35.19
C GLU A 2 28.96 -56.34 -34.20
N ASP A 3 29.93 -55.48 -34.48
CA ASP A 3 30.09 -54.20 -33.79
C ASP A 3 29.08 -53.21 -34.40
N LEU A 4 27.92 -53.08 -33.75
CA LEU A 4 26.96 -52.02 -34.04
C LEU A 4 27.52 -50.67 -33.53
N ALA A 5 28.32 -50.02 -34.37
CA ALA A 5 28.71 -48.64 -34.17
C ALA A 5 27.47 -47.74 -34.21
N CYS A 6 26.98 -47.36 -33.04
CA CYS A 6 25.83 -46.49 -32.86
C CYS A 6 26.19 -45.06 -33.30
N SER A 7 25.89 -44.70 -34.56
CA SER A 7 26.09 -43.35 -35.07
C SER A 7 24.93 -42.43 -34.63
N TRP A 8 25.06 -41.88 -33.43
CA TRP A 8 24.16 -40.82 -32.97
C TRP A 8 24.39 -39.56 -33.80
N SER A 9 23.45 -39.23 -34.71
CA SER A 9 23.52 -37.96 -35.41
C SER A 9 23.28 -36.81 -34.42
N PRO A 10 24.02 -35.69 -34.50
CA PRO A 10 23.83 -34.53 -33.62
C PRO A 10 22.39 -34.01 -33.59
N LYS A 11 21.62 -34.22 -34.66
CA LYS A 11 20.19 -33.87 -34.74
C LYS A 11 19.32 -34.68 -33.77
N LEU A 12 19.59 -35.98 -33.62
CA LEU A 12 18.84 -36.86 -32.72
C LEU A 12 19.09 -36.52 -31.24
N ILE A 13 20.32 -36.15 -30.90
CA ILE A 13 20.67 -35.70 -29.54
C ILE A 13 19.95 -34.39 -29.21
N VAL A 14 19.90 -33.44 -30.15
CA VAL A 14 19.21 -32.15 -29.96
C VAL A 14 17.70 -32.31 -29.84
N GLU A 15 17.08 -33.20 -30.63
CA GLU A 15 15.64 -33.47 -30.52
C GLU A 15 15.27 -34.17 -29.21
N LEU A 16 16.11 -35.08 -28.72
CA LEU A 16 15.90 -35.74 -27.43
C LEU A 16 16.00 -34.74 -26.27
N ILE A 17 16.99 -33.86 -26.29
CA ILE A 17 17.18 -32.81 -25.28
C ILE A 17 16.01 -31.82 -25.31
N LYS A 18 15.53 -31.40 -26.48
CA LYS A 18 14.35 -30.53 -26.60
C LYS A 18 13.08 -31.16 -26.04
N SER A 19 12.88 -32.45 -26.27
CA SER A 19 11.70 -33.19 -25.80
C SER A 19 11.71 -33.39 -24.27
N ILE A 20 12.90 -33.58 -23.68
CA ILE A 20 13.06 -33.79 -22.22
C ILE A 20 13.14 -32.46 -21.45
N ALA A 21 13.62 -31.38 -22.08
CA ALA A 21 13.78 -30.09 -21.43
C ALA A 21 12.46 -29.51 -20.91
N TRP A 22 11.37 -29.60 -21.67
CA TRP A 22 10.09 -29.01 -21.26
C TRP A 22 9.46 -29.68 -20.02
N PRO A 23 9.35 -31.02 -19.94
CA PRO A 23 8.91 -31.70 -18.73
C PRO A 23 9.78 -31.41 -17.51
N VAL A 24 11.10 -31.34 -17.68
CA VAL A 24 12.04 -31.05 -16.59
C VAL A 24 11.89 -29.62 -16.10
N VAL A 25 11.73 -28.65 -17.00
CA VAL A 25 11.48 -27.24 -16.65
C VAL A 25 10.16 -27.10 -15.89
N VAL A 26 9.09 -27.76 -16.35
CA VAL A 26 7.79 -27.77 -15.67
C VAL A 26 7.89 -28.41 -14.28
N LEU A 27 8.64 -29.50 -14.12
CA LEU A 27 8.88 -30.13 -12.82
C LEU A 27 9.72 -29.24 -11.88
N ILE A 28 10.75 -28.56 -12.38
CA ILE A 28 11.59 -27.64 -11.59
C ILE A 28 10.78 -26.43 -11.14
N ILE A 29 9.96 -25.85 -12.02
CA ILE A 29 9.05 -24.76 -11.68
C ILE A 29 8.04 -25.26 -10.64
N GLY A 30 7.37 -26.39 -10.88
CA GLY A 30 6.42 -26.97 -9.93
C GLY A 30 7.03 -27.27 -8.56
N PHE A 31 8.27 -27.79 -8.52
CA PHE A 31 8.96 -28.11 -7.27
C PHE A 31 9.41 -26.85 -6.51
N ARG A 32 9.90 -25.82 -7.20
CA ARG A 32 10.25 -24.54 -6.58
C ARG A 32 9.06 -23.72 -6.09
N PHE A 33 7.90 -23.85 -6.73
CA PHE A 33 6.68 -23.17 -6.31
C PHE A 33 5.92 -23.91 -5.20
N ARG A 34 6.08 -25.24 -5.07
CA ARG A 34 5.42 -26.03 -4.02
C ARG A 34 5.79 -25.58 -2.61
N THR A 35 7.06 -25.26 -2.35
CA THR A 35 7.49 -24.85 -1.01
C THR A 35 7.02 -23.44 -0.66
N ARG A 36 7.02 -22.49 -1.61
CA ARG A 36 6.57 -21.11 -1.36
C ARG A 36 5.05 -20.95 -1.30
N ILE A 37 4.28 -21.67 -2.12
CA ILE A 37 2.82 -21.53 -2.11
C ILE A 37 2.23 -22.17 -0.85
N PHE A 38 2.77 -23.31 -0.37
CA PHE A 38 2.25 -23.93 0.84
C PHE A 38 2.51 -23.08 2.10
N GLU A 39 3.65 -22.38 2.18
CA GLU A 39 3.94 -21.44 3.27
C GLU A 39 3.03 -20.20 3.22
N VAL A 40 2.76 -19.66 2.03
CA VAL A 40 1.85 -18.52 1.86
C VAL A 40 0.40 -18.93 2.14
N VAL A 41 -0.06 -20.08 1.65
CA VAL A 41 -1.45 -20.55 1.88
C VAL A 41 -1.65 -20.98 3.34
N SER A 42 -0.69 -21.67 3.95
CA SER A 42 -0.80 -22.05 5.37
C SER A 42 -0.69 -20.84 6.31
N SER A 43 0.12 -19.82 6.00
CA SER A 43 0.17 -18.58 6.78
C SER A 43 -1.06 -17.69 6.61
N PHE A 44 -1.72 -17.74 5.44
CA PHE A 44 -3.02 -17.07 5.22
C PHE A 44 -4.19 -17.80 5.89
N PHE A 45 -4.21 -19.14 5.89
CA PHE A 45 -5.31 -19.91 6.50
C PHE A 45 -5.14 -20.13 8.01
N SER A 46 -3.92 -20.21 8.55
CA SER A 46 -3.70 -20.31 10.00
C SER A 46 -3.95 -19.00 10.74
N LYS A 47 -3.88 -17.85 10.07
CA LYS A 47 -4.22 -16.54 10.66
C LYS A 47 -5.72 -16.26 10.74
N ASN A 48 -6.57 -17.09 10.13
CA ASN A 48 -8.03 -16.90 10.09
C ASN A 48 -8.84 -18.07 10.67
N THR A 49 -8.21 -18.98 11.45
CA THR A 49 -9.00 -19.86 12.32
C THR A 49 -9.61 -19.03 13.45
N LEU A 50 -10.83 -18.55 13.19
CA LEU A 50 -11.77 -17.98 14.14
C LEU A 50 -11.89 -18.90 15.36
N SER A 51 -11.21 -18.54 16.45
CA SER A 51 -11.52 -19.06 17.77
C SER A 51 -12.45 -18.09 18.48
N GLU A 52 -13.67 -18.57 18.66
CA GLU A 52 -14.57 -18.25 19.75
C GLU A 52 -15.31 -16.90 19.70
N ILE A 53 -16.55 -17.03 19.23
CA ILE A 53 -17.71 -16.29 19.71
C ILE A 53 -17.67 -16.25 21.25
N SER A 54 -17.45 -15.07 21.82
CA SER A 54 -17.84 -14.78 23.20
C SER A 54 -18.72 -13.55 23.19
N ALA A 55 -20.02 -13.82 23.29
CA ALA A 55 -20.99 -12.84 23.72
C ALA A 55 -20.74 -12.55 25.21
N THR A 56 -20.28 -11.34 25.52
CA THR A 56 -20.45 -10.77 26.87
C THR A 56 -20.99 -9.34 26.75
N LEU A 57 -22.17 -9.16 27.36
CA LEU A 57 -22.70 -7.86 27.75
C LEU A 57 -21.74 -7.20 28.74
N SER A 58 -21.72 -5.87 28.69
CA SER A 58 -20.95 -4.94 29.53
C SER A 58 -19.52 -4.64 29.08
N GLY A 59 -19.29 -3.34 28.92
CA GLY A 59 -18.09 -2.75 28.37
C GLY A 59 -16.84 -2.95 29.20
N ILE A 60 -15.73 -2.53 28.58
CA ILE A 60 -14.33 -2.57 29.03
C ILE A 60 -13.62 -3.89 28.66
N SER A 61 -13.30 -4.08 27.37
CA SER A 61 -12.15 -4.92 26.99
C SER A 61 -11.43 -4.51 25.68
N ALA A 62 -11.99 -3.57 24.90
CA ALA A 62 -11.43 -3.15 23.61
C ALA A 62 -10.10 -2.34 23.67
N LYS A 63 -9.49 -2.14 24.85
CA LYS A 63 -8.30 -1.27 25.00
C LYS A 63 -6.96 -2.01 25.10
N PHE A 64 -6.91 -3.35 25.19
CA PHE A 64 -5.63 -4.05 25.44
C PHE A 64 -5.22 -5.13 24.42
N ILE A 65 -6.06 -5.44 23.41
CA ILE A 65 -5.71 -6.43 22.37
C ILE A 65 -5.37 -5.74 21.03
N VAL A 66 -5.82 -4.51 20.82
CA VAL A 66 -5.48 -3.72 19.62
C VAL A 66 -3.99 -3.38 19.58
N GLU A 67 -3.37 -3.09 20.72
CA GLU A 67 -2.00 -2.54 20.76
C GLU A 67 -0.93 -3.53 20.26
N LYS A 68 -1.10 -4.85 20.51
CA LYS A 68 -0.18 -5.89 20.02
C LYS A 68 -0.39 -6.26 18.55
N GLN A 69 -1.64 -6.33 18.07
CA GLN A 69 -1.91 -6.57 16.66
C GLN A 69 -1.58 -5.35 15.78
N THR A 70 -1.72 -4.13 16.30
CA THR A 70 -1.24 -2.94 15.59
C THR A 70 0.27 -2.92 15.46
N ALA A 71 1.05 -3.41 16.44
CA ALA A 71 2.51 -3.36 16.37
C ALA A 71 3.08 -4.29 15.27
N GLU A 72 2.62 -5.55 15.19
CA GLU A 72 3.11 -6.50 14.17
C GLU A 72 2.57 -6.21 12.76
N VAL A 73 1.38 -5.61 12.64
CA VAL A 73 0.85 -5.14 11.34
C VAL A 73 1.46 -3.79 10.94
N LEU A 74 1.85 -2.93 11.90
CA LEU A 74 2.61 -1.70 11.62
C LEU A 74 3.99 -2.02 11.04
N GLU A 75 4.69 -3.05 11.55
CA GLU A 75 6.04 -3.37 11.06
C GLU A 75 6.04 -3.92 9.64
N SER A 76 5.04 -4.72 9.25
CA SER A 76 4.92 -5.23 7.88
C SER A 76 4.38 -4.23 6.86
N SER A 77 3.75 -3.14 7.32
CA SER A 77 3.25 -2.05 6.46
C SER A 77 4.18 -0.83 6.42
N ASN A 78 5.32 -0.86 7.12
CA ASN A 78 6.25 0.27 7.25
C ASN A 78 7.34 0.34 6.18
N SER A 79 7.20 -0.36 5.05
CA SER A 79 7.90 0.02 3.82
C SER A 79 7.25 1.25 3.17
N ASN A 80 6.95 2.27 3.97
CA ASN A 80 6.41 3.53 3.50
C ASN A 80 7.55 4.27 2.78
N LEU A 81 7.58 4.18 1.44
CA LEU A 81 8.38 5.06 0.57
C LEU A 81 8.20 6.56 0.91
N ALA A 82 7.09 6.91 1.55
CA ALA A 82 6.71 8.26 1.95
C ALA A 82 7.10 8.67 3.39
N SER A 83 7.69 7.79 4.20
CA SER A 83 8.06 8.16 5.58
C SER A 83 9.50 8.63 5.65
N LEU A 84 9.69 9.93 5.82
CA LEU A 84 10.98 10.48 6.25
C LEU A 84 11.35 9.82 7.58
N GLN A 85 12.43 9.04 7.57
CA GLN A 85 12.92 8.37 8.77
C GLN A 85 13.35 9.43 9.79
N LYS A 86 12.78 9.35 10.99
CA LYS A 86 13.12 10.26 12.08
C LYS A 86 14.42 9.76 12.74
N ASN A 87 15.44 10.62 12.81
CA ASN A 87 16.74 10.35 13.44
C ASN A 87 17.62 9.30 12.73
N THR A 88 17.78 9.43 11.41
CA THR A 88 18.73 8.62 10.65
C THR A 88 20.14 9.23 10.71
N SER A 89 21.16 8.39 10.90
CA SER A 89 22.56 8.85 10.80
C SER A 89 22.87 9.30 9.37
N ILE A 90 23.83 10.21 9.21
CA ILE A 90 24.27 10.67 7.87
C ILE A 90 24.64 9.49 6.98
N GLU A 91 25.29 8.47 7.54
CA GLU A 91 25.70 7.28 6.79
C GLU A 91 24.51 6.47 6.28
N ALA A 92 23.46 6.29 7.11
CA ALA A 92 22.26 5.59 6.68
C ALA A 92 21.49 6.37 5.59
N ILE A 93 21.52 7.70 5.61
CA ILE A 93 20.97 8.53 4.51
C ILE A 93 21.78 8.30 3.22
N ARG A 94 23.11 8.27 3.29
CA ARG A 94 23.97 8.02 2.12
C ARG A 94 23.72 6.64 1.52
N ILE A 95 23.67 5.60 2.35
CA ILE A 95 23.37 4.24 1.91
C ILE A 95 22.00 4.18 1.22
N HIS A 96 20.98 4.82 1.80
CA HIS A 96 19.65 4.91 1.19
C HIS A 96 19.70 5.61 -0.17
N HIS A 97 20.37 6.75 -0.29
CA HIS A 97 20.48 7.45 -1.57
C HIS A 97 21.14 6.59 -2.64
N GLU A 98 22.24 5.90 -2.33
CA GLU A 98 22.91 5.00 -3.29
C GLU A 98 22.03 3.81 -3.67
N GLN A 99 21.29 3.24 -2.71
CA GLN A 99 20.41 2.09 -2.98
C GLN A 99 19.26 2.43 -3.94
N PHE A 100 18.70 3.63 -3.85
CA PHE A 100 17.56 4.07 -4.67
C PHE A 100 17.98 4.95 -5.86
N ARG A 101 19.28 5.16 -6.07
CA ARG A 101 19.77 5.94 -7.21
C ARG A 101 19.44 5.23 -8.52
N THR A 102 18.82 5.98 -9.41
CA THR A 102 18.57 5.65 -10.82
C THR A 102 19.18 6.74 -11.69
N GLU A 103 19.38 6.46 -12.99
CA GLU A 103 19.90 7.44 -13.95
C GLU A 103 19.05 8.72 -13.96
N PHE A 104 17.71 8.56 -14.03
CA PHE A 104 16.81 9.72 -14.02
C PHE A 104 16.81 10.48 -12.69
N SER A 105 16.91 9.79 -11.54
CA SER A 105 17.04 10.50 -10.26
C SER A 105 18.36 11.28 -10.15
N GLU A 106 19.43 10.82 -10.79
CA GLU A 106 20.71 11.53 -10.84
C GLU A 106 20.60 12.78 -11.73
N GLU A 107 19.96 12.68 -12.89
CA GLU A 107 19.68 13.85 -13.74
C GLU A 107 18.88 14.92 -12.97
N LEU A 108 17.82 14.51 -12.27
CA LEU A 108 17.02 15.41 -11.43
C LEU A 108 17.86 16.03 -10.32
N TYR A 109 18.72 15.25 -9.65
CA TYR A 109 19.62 15.76 -8.62
C TYR A 109 20.54 16.87 -9.16
N GLN A 110 21.14 16.67 -10.33
CA GLN A 110 22.01 17.68 -10.97
C GLN A 110 21.23 18.94 -11.37
N ILE A 111 19.99 18.79 -11.87
CA ILE A 111 19.10 19.91 -12.18
C ILE A 111 18.78 20.72 -10.91
N ILE A 112 18.44 20.04 -9.82
CA ILE A 112 18.11 20.67 -8.54
C ILE A 112 19.33 21.41 -7.97
N LEU A 113 20.52 20.81 -8.03
CA LEU A 113 21.76 21.49 -7.60
C LEU A 113 22.04 22.75 -8.40
N LYS A 114 21.84 22.69 -9.72
CA LYS A 114 22.02 23.86 -10.59
C LYS A 114 21.02 24.95 -10.22
N GLN A 115 19.73 24.62 -10.12
CA GLN A 115 18.69 25.57 -9.71
C GLN A 115 18.98 26.19 -8.34
N ALA A 116 19.40 25.40 -7.36
CA ALA A 116 19.76 25.89 -6.03
C ALA A 116 20.98 26.83 -6.07
N SER A 117 21.93 26.59 -6.98
CA SER A 117 23.10 27.45 -7.16
C SER A 117 22.72 28.78 -7.80
N ASP A 118 21.83 28.75 -8.79
CA ASP A 118 21.37 29.92 -9.54
C ASP A 118 20.49 30.90 -8.72
N LEU A 119 19.96 30.48 -7.56
CA LEU A 119 19.11 31.32 -6.71
C LEU A 119 19.85 32.47 -5.97
N GLU A 120 21.18 32.53 -6.02
CA GLU A 120 22.02 33.60 -5.42
C GLU A 120 21.60 34.05 -4.00
N THR A 121 21.12 33.11 -3.17
CA THR A 121 20.62 33.36 -1.80
C THR A 121 21.40 32.56 -0.75
N ASP A 122 21.17 32.85 0.52
CA ASP A 122 21.79 32.12 1.63
C ASP A 122 21.37 30.64 1.68
N ASN A 123 22.28 29.80 2.17
CA ASN A 123 22.06 28.36 2.27
C ASN A 123 20.87 28.00 3.17
N GLU A 124 20.59 28.78 4.23
CA GLU A 124 19.44 28.55 5.11
C GLU A 124 18.12 28.70 4.36
N ILE A 125 18.01 29.69 3.47
CA ILE A 125 16.83 29.90 2.62
C ILE A 125 16.72 28.74 1.62
N LYS A 126 17.82 28.29 1.03
CA LYS A 126 17.81 27.13 0.12
C LYS A 126 17.34 25.86 0.84
N ILE A 127 17.78 25.64 2.08
CA ILE A 127 17.34 24.51 2.91
C ILE A 127 15.84 24.61 3.20
N ASP A 128 15.31 25.78 3.57
CA ASP A 128 13.87 25.95 3.82
C ASP A 128 13.03 25.67 2.56
N LEU A 129 13.45 26.19 1.40
CA LEU A 129 12.78 25.95 0.13
C LEU A 129 12.80 24.46 -0.25
N LEU A 130 13.96 23.81 -0.18
CA LEU A 130 14.07 22.38 -0.48
C LEU A 130 13.29 21.54 0.53
N ALA A 131 13.28 21.91 1.81
CA ALA A 131 12.48 21.24 2.83
C ALA A 131 10.97 21.38 2.53
N ARG A 132 10.52 22.54 2.07
CA ARG A 132 9.14 22.77 1.63
C ARG A 132 8.79 21.86 0.45
N GLU A 133 9.61 21.84 -0.59
CA GLU A 133 9.38 21.01 -1.78
C GLU A 133 9.35 19.52 -1.43
N ILE A 134 10.32 19.05 -0.64
CA ILE A 134 10.35 17.66 -0.16
C ILE A 134 9.09 17.34 0.66
N SER A 135 8.62 18.26 1.50
CA SER A 135 7.39 18.02 2.28
C SER A 135 6.15 17.86 1.38
N ILE A 136 6.07 18.60 0.27
CA ILE A 136 4.99 18.49 -0.72
C ILE A 136 5.09 17.16 -1.47
N LEU A 137 6.29 16.81 -1.96
CA LEU A 137 6.53 15.55 -2.67
C LEU A 137 6.22 14.33 -1.79
N GLN A 138 6.72 14.32 -0.55
CA GLN A 138 6.46 13.23 0.41
C GLN A 138 4.96 13.08 0.71
N SER A 139 4.25 14.21 0.82
CA SER A 139 2.80 14.21 0.98
C SER A 139 2.09 13.61 -0.25
N ALA A 140 2.50 14.02 -1.46
CA ALA A 140 1.94 13.50 -2.70
C ALA A 140 2.16 11.99 -2.85
N VAL A 141 3.37 11.48 -2.59
CA VAL A 141 3.66 10.04 -2.60
C VAL A 141 2.72 9.31 -1.65
N ARG A 142 2.52 9.83 -0.43
CA ARG A 142 1.57 9.24 0.53
C ARG A 142 0.14 9.21 0.00
N TYR A 143 -0.32 10.26 -0.68
CA TYR A 143 -1.65 10.31 -1.26
C TYR A 143 -1.81 9.32 -2.43
N PHE A 144 -0.78 9.16 -3.26
CA PHE A 144 -0.79 8.14 -4.31
C PHE A 144 -0.83 6.72 -3.74
N GLU A 145 -0.11 6.43 -2.64
CA GLU A 145 -0.23 5.13 -1.96
C GLU A 145 -1.64 4.88 -1.42
N ILE A 146 -2.30 5.92 -0.89
CA ILE A 146 -3.71 5.83 -0.46
C ILE A 146 -4.62 5.50 -1.66
N ASN A 147 -4.44 6.17 -2.80
CA ASN A 147 -5.27 5.95 -4.00
C ASN A 147 -5.24 4.51 -4.52
N LYS A 148 -4.12 3.79 -4.34
CA LYS A 148 -3.99 2.40 -4.82
C LYS A 148 -4.98 1.43 -4.20
N VAL A 149 -5.52 1.75 -3.01
CA VAL A 149 -6.35 0.84 -2.22
C VAL A 149 -7.68 1.47 -1.78
N LEU A 150 -7.84 2.78 -1.91
CA LEU A 150 -9.05 3.48 -1.51
C LEU A 150 -10.16 3.32 -2.57
N PHE A 151 -11.37 3.04 -2.11
CA PHE A 151 -12.56 3.06 -2.97
C PHE A 151 -13.06 4.48 -3.22
N ARG A 152 -13.69 4.69 -4.38
CA ARG A 152 -14.31 5.99 -4.69
C ARG A 152 -15.33 6.38 -3.62
N SER A 153 -16.15 5.44 -3.16
CA SER A 153 -17.14 5.69 -2.11
C SER A 153 -16.52 6.11 -0.77
N GLN A 154 -15.32 5.62 -0.44
CA GLN A 154 -14.60 6.04 0.78
C GLN A 154 -14.06 7.46 0.64
N TYR A 155 -13.61 7.85 -0.57
CA TYR A 155 -13.31 9.25 -0.85
C TYR A 155 -14.55 10.13 -0.70
N ASP A 156 -15.70 9.69 -1.22
CA ASP A 156 -16.96 10.44 -1.11
C ASP A 156 -17.40 10.61 0.35
N LEU A 157 -17.15 9.60 1.20
CA LEU A 157 -17.28 9.71 2.66
C LEU A 157 -16.36 10.80 3.22
N PHE A 158 -15.08 10.82 2.86
CA PHE A 158 -14.15 11.85 3.33
C PHE A 158 -14.54 13.25 2.86
N TYR A 159 -14.98 13.38 1.62
CA TYR A 159 -15.47 14.63 1.06
C TYR A 159 -16.71 15.12 1.81
N THR A 160 -17.61 14.21 2.16
CA THR A 160 -18.80 14.51 2.99
C THR A 160 -18.38 15.00 4.38
N ILE A 161 -17.43 14.33 5.02
CA ILE A 161 -16.90 14.76 6.33
C ILE A 161 -16.27 16.15 6.22
N ALA A 162 -15.44 16.40 5.21
CA ALA A 162 -14.79 17.69 5.00
C ALA A 162 -15.81 18.81 4.76
N SER A 163 -16.87 18.54 4.00
CA SER A 163 -17.95 19.48 3.72
C SER A 163 -18.83 19.76 4.94
N ASN A 164 -18.94 18.80 5.86
CA ASN A 164 -19.71 18.91 7.11
C ASN A 164 -18.84 19.34 8.29
N SER A 165 -18.04 20.39 8.11
CA SER A 165 -17.17 20.95 9.16
C SER A 165 -16.21 19.93 9.79
N GLY A 166 -15.80 18.92 9.03
CA GLY A 166 -14.86 17.90 9.47
C GLY A 166 -15.47 16.78 10.31
N TYR A 167 -16.80 16.63 10.36
CA TYR A 167 -17.48 15.61 11.18
C TYR A 167 -18.65 14.94 10.44
N ILE A 168 -18.85 13.65 10.70
CA ILE A 168 -20.06 12.90 10.32
C ILE A 168 -20.49 12.01 11.49
N ARG A 169 -21.80 11.90 11.75
CA ARG A 169 -22.31 10.91 12.72
C ARG A 169 -22.13 9.51 12.20
N LYS A 170 -21.95 8.55 13.11
CA LYS A 170 -21.73 7.14 12.75
C LYS A 170 -22.88 6.56 11.93
N GLU A 171 -24.10 6.90 12.30
CA GLU A 171 -25.31 6.43 11.63
C GLU A 171 -25.38 6.97 10.19
N ASP A 172 -25.05 8.24 9.99
CA ASP A 172 -25.04 8.87 8.66
C ASP A 172 -23.95 8.28 7.77
N ALA A 173 -22.77 7.96 8.34
CA ALA A 173 -21.67 7.31 7.64
C ALA A 173 -22.03 5.87 7.21
N ILE A 174 -22.66 5.11 8.11
CA ILE A 174 -23.18 3.76 7.81
C ILE A 174 -24.23 3.83 6.71
N GLN A 175 -25.16 4.79 6.76
CA GLN A 175 -26.16 4.96 5.71
C GLN A 175 -25.54 5.26 4.33
N LEU A 176 -24.43 6.01 4.28
CA LEU A 176 -23.71 6.26 3.03
C LEU A 176 -23.09 4.97 2.47
N PHE A 177 -22.51 4.15 3.34
CA PHE A 177 -22.00 2.82 2.96
C PHE A 177 -23.13 1.91 2.46
N GLU A 178 -24.24 1.81 3.19
CA GLU A 178 -25.37 0.96 2.79
C GLU A 178 -25.98 1.40 1.46
N LYS A 179 -26.05 2.71 1.19
CA LYS A 179 -26.44 3.22 -0.13
C LYS A 179 -25.47 2.75 -1.21
N THR A 180 -24.16 2.85 -0.98
CA THR A 180 -23.13 2.41 -1.93
C THR A 180 -23.23 0.91 -2.19
N LYS A 181 -23.29 0.10 -1.12
CA LYS A 181 -23.44 -1.35 -1.18
C LYS A 181 -24.68 -1.77 -1.97
N ASN A 182 -25.78 -1.05 -1.83
CA ASN A 182 -27.01 -1.34 -2.58
C ASN A 182 -26.93 -1.00 -4.08
N HIS A 183 -26.11 -0.02 -4.48
CA HIS A 183 -25.86 0.30 -5.89
C HIS A 183 -24.90 -0.71 -6.53
N SER A 184 -23.92 -1.20 -5.76
CA SER A 184 -22.87 -2.11 -6.24
C SER A 184 -22.88 -3.44 -5.47
N LYS A 185 -24.02 -4.14 -5.48
CA LYS A 185 -24.27 -5.32 -4.64
C LYS A 185 -23.26 -6.45 -4.83
N GLU A 186 -22.83 -6.70 -6.07
CA GLU A 186 -21.86 -7.74 -6.38
C GLU A 186 -20.47 -7.40 -5.84
N ALA A 187 -20.04 -6.15 -5.97
CA ALA A 187 -18.75 -5.68 -5.49
C ALA A 187 -18.64 -5.68 -3.95
N PHE A 188 -19.74 -5.36 -3.26
CA PHE A 188 -19.81 -5.27 -1.80
C PHE A 188 -20.48 -6.47 -1.12
N ALA A 189 -20.69 -7.59 -1.83
CA ALA A 189 -21.43 -8.74 -1.30
C ALA A 189 -20.88 -9.21 0.07
N ASP A 190 -19.56 -9.32 0.17
CA ASP A 190 -18.85 -9.78 1.37
C ASP A 190 -18.35 -8.64 2.28
N TRP A 191 -18.70 -7.40 1.95
CA TRP A 191 -18.29 -6.22 2.71
C TRP A 191 -19.31 -5.86 3.78
N ASP A 192 -18.82 -5.68 5.00
CA ASP A 192 -19.54 -5.04 6.09
C ASP A 192 -18.94 -3.67 6.39
N TRP A 193 -19.61 -2.91 7.27
CA TRP A 193 -19.14 -1.59 7.68
C TRP A 193 -17.72 -1.62 8.27
N ILE A 194 -17.38 -2.65 9.06
CA ILE A 194 -16.08 -2.74 9.74
C ILE A 194 -14.97 -2.90 8.70
N LYS A 195 -15.13 -3.81 7.73
CA LYS A 195 -14.21 -3.97 6.61
C LYS A 195 -14.08 -2.67 5.82
N TYR A 196 -15.21 -2.01 5.53
CA TYR A 196 -15.25 -0.76 4.79
C TYR A 196 -14.47 0.38 5.47
N ILE A 197 -14.53 0.52 6.78
CA ILE A 197 -13.81 1.59 7.50
C ILE A 197 -12.41 1.20 8.00
N SER A 198 -12.07 -0.08 7.95
CA SER A 198 -10.83 -0.60 8.52
C SER A 198 -9.59 0.12 7.98
N TYR A 199 -9.45 0.22 6.65
CA TYR A 199 -8.33 0.89 6.02
C TYR A 199 -8.25 2.39 6.38
N PRO A 200 -9.32 3.20 6.22
CA PRO A 200 -9.33 4.60 6.62
C PRO A 200 -8.93 4.85 8.09
N VAL A 201 -9.39 4.01 9.01
CA VAL A 201 -9.09 4.14 10.45
C VAL A 201 -7.65 3.71 10.73
N SER A 202 -7.24 2.53 10.29
CA SER A 202 -5.89 1.99 10.54
C SER A 202 -4.78 2.85 9.92
N ASN A 203 -5.05 3.50 8.79
CA ASN A 203 -4.10 4.41 8.13
C ASN A 203 -4.21 5.86 8.60
N LYS A 204 -4.97 6.12 9.67
CA LYS A 204 -5.13 7.44 10.29
C LYS A 204 -5.64 8.48 9.31
N LEU A 205 -6.55 8.13 8.40
CA LEU A 205 -7.24 9.08 7.53
C LEU A 205 -8.45 9.69 8.25
N ILE A 206 -9.16 8.84 9.00
CA ILE A 206 -10.24 9.24 9.90
C ILE A 206 -9.99 8.68 11.30
N TYR A 207 -10.68 9.23 12.29
CA TYR A 207 -10.73 8.71 13.65
C TYR A 207 -12.13 8.85 14.22
N GLU A 208 -12.50 7.96 15.15
CA GLU A 208 -13.76 8.04 15.87
C GLU A 208 -13.67 9.12 16.96
N SER A 209 -14.63 10.04 16.99
CA SER A 209 -14.78 11.10 17.99
C SER A 209 -16.22 11.10 18.44
N ASP A 210 -16.46 10.95 19.73
CA ASP A 210 -17.79 10.95 20.33
C ASP A 210 -18.68 9.86 19.72
N ALA A 211 -19.71 10.25 18.95
CA ALA A 211 -20.65 9.36 18.25
C ALA A 211 -20.47 9.38 16.72
N GLY A 212 -19.28 9.72 16.21
CA GLY A 212 -19.05 9.86 14.78
C GLY A 212 -17.59 9.81 14.37
N TYR A 213 -17.31 10.24 13.15
CA TYR A 213 -15.97 10.23 12.55
C TYR A 213 -15.51 11.64 12.18
N LYS A 214 -14.21 11.89 12.36
CA LYS A 214 -13.52 13.11 11.93
C LYS A 214 -12.33 12.78 11.05
N LEU A 215 -11.96 13.69 10.16
CA LEU A 215 -10.72 13.60 9.39
C LEU A 215 -9.52 13.95 10.27
N THR A 216 -8.43 13.22 10.12
CA THR A 216 -7.13 13.65 10.66
C THR A 216 -6.52 14.75 9.79
N THR A 217 -5.35 15.27 10.18
CA THR A 217 -4.53 16.14 9.33
C THR A 217 -4.20 15.46 7.99
N ILE A 218 -3.95 14.14 7.99
CA ILE A 218 -3.62 13.40 6.76
C ILE A 218 -4.87 13.25 5.89
N GLY A 219 -6.01 12.86 6.48
CA GLY A 219 -7.26 12.70 5.74
C GLY A 219 -7.76 14.00 5.14
N SER A 220 -7.72 15.10 5.89
CA SER A 220 -8.10 16.43 5.39
C SER A 220 -7.18 16.92 4.27
N SER A 221 -5.86 16.75 4.44
CA SER A 221 -4.89 17.11 3.39
C SER A 221 -5.05 16.25 2.14
N TYR A 222 -5.39 14.96 2.30
CA TYR A 222 -5.70 14.06 1.21
C TYR A 222 -6.94 14.52 0.42
N VAL A 223 -8.03 14.88 1.10
CA VAL A 223 -9.23 15.43 0.44
C VAL A 223 -8.88 16.71 -0.33
N ALA A 224 -8.11 17.61 0.28
CA ALA A 224 -7.65 18.84 -0.37
C ALA A 224 -6.78 18.56 -1.61
N PHE A 225 -5.86 17.60 -1.53
CA PHE A 225 -5.04 17.19 -2.67
C PHE A 225 -5.88 16.62 -3.81
N MET A 226 -6.80 15.70 -3.51
CA MET A 226 -7.69 15.09 -4.51
C MET A 226 -8.62 16.11 -5.16
N SER A 227 -9.12 17.10 -4.39
CA SER A 227 -9.97 18.17 -4.94
C SER A 227 -9.27 19.04 -6.00
N LYS A 228 -7.94 19.16 -5.91
CA LYS A 228 -7.10 19.86 -6.89
C LYS A 228 -6.72 18.96 -8.08
N ASN A 229 -6.97 17.66 -7.98
CA ASN A 229 -6.61 16.66 -8.98
C ASN A 229 -7.79 15.72 -9.28
N PRO A 230 -8.90 16.21 -9.89
CA PRO A 230 -10.11 15.43 -10.11
C PRO A 230 -9.89 14.12 -10.89
N GLN A 231 -8.92 14.10 -11.80
CA GLN A 231 -8.53 12.92 -12.58
C GLN A 231 -8.14 11.72 -11.68
N LEU A 232 -7.48 11.99 -10.55
CA LEU A 232 -7.09 10.95 -9.60
C LEU A 232 -8.29 10.37 -8.86
N ILE A 233 -9.36 11.14 -8.72
CA ILE A 233 -10.60 10.66 -8.11
C ILE A 233 -11.32 9.70 -9.07
N ASP A 234 -11.23 9.95 -10.37
CA ASP A 234 -11.87 9.12 -11.40
C ASP A 234 -11.16 7.79 -11.62
N GLU A 235 -9.88 7.71 -11.24
CA GLU A 235 -9.05 6.51 -11.24
C GLU A 235 -9.27 5.62 -10.01
N LEU A 236 -9.90 6.13 -8.94
CA LEU A 236 -10.22 5.32 -7.76
C LEU A 236 -11.10 4.13 -8.14
N ALA A 237 -10.93 3.03 -7.41
CA ALA A 237 -11.70 1.82 -7.63
C ALA A 237 -13.21 2.13 -7.56
N LYS A 238 -13.89 1.97 -8.71
CA LYS A 238 -15.33 2.16 -8.91
C LYS A 238 -16.04 0.88 -8.46
N LEU A 239 -15.97 0.62 -7.17
CA LEU A 239 -16.79 -0.38 -6.49
C LEU A 239 -17.88 0.37 -5.76
#